data_AF-A0A1I2ZG66-F1
#
_entry.id   AF-A0A1I2ZG66-F1
#
_cell.length_a   1.000
_cell.length_b   1.000
_cell.length_c   1.000
_cell.angle_alpha   90.00
_cell.angle_beta   90.00
_cell.angle_gamma   90.00
#
_symmetry.space_group_name_H-M   'P 1'
#
loop_
_entity.id
_entity.type
_entity.pdbx_description
1 polymer ?
#
loop_
_entity_poly.entity_id
_entity_poly.type
_entity_poly.pdbx_seq_one_letter_code
_entity_poly.pdbx_strand_id
1 'polypeptide(L)'
;MNIITGSSRTGKSAIIPIIDYCLGADKCTIPVDIIRNACEWFGVLFDLDNEQILLCRKEPGSRSSTNEMYFSRDMIVKVPENIESNVTTPQVKNILNELFSMSFLDLDPTTSNFSARPSYRDFMAFIFQPQNIVANADVLFYKADTSEHRQKLINIFPYALGAVTPHVLAARQEIERLRKEKDKLTRDLNNIKDVAENWKQEVHSWIARARELGLTTYTWNGEDSFEQQIYQLRLIAQKGEEESIISANNVKDVSEELTMLRKEEQEVSSKLFASQKRYSEMKQLSNSVGQYDHSLQIQLNRLDAASPVK
;
A
#
# COMPACT_ATOMS: atom_id res chain seq x y z
N MET A 1 -19.06 -30.40 -14.02
CA MET A 1 -17.77 -30.63 -14.69
C MET A 1 -18.07 -31.10 -16.10
N ASN A 2 -17.62 -30.36 -17.12
CA ASN A 2 -17.89 -30.69 -18.53
C ASN A 2 -16.62 -31.25 -19.15
N ILE A 3 -16.72 -32.41 -19.81
CA ILE A 3 -15.58 -33.09 -20.43
C ILE A 3 -15.83 -33.16 -21.93
N ILE A 4 -14.88 -32.68 -22.72
CA ILE A 4 -14.93 -32.71 -24.18
C ILE A 4 -13.94 -33.78 -24.67
N THR A 5 -14.46 -34.85 -25.27
CA THR A 5 -13.65 -35.98 -25.78
C THR A 5 -13.79 -36.17 -27.29
N GLY A 6 -12.81 -36.85 -27.90
CA GLY A 6 -12.97 -37.52 -29.19
C GLY A 6 -11.65 -37.72 -29.93
N SER A 7 -11.74 -38.10 -31.20
CA SER A 7 -10.58 -38.42 -32.05
C SER A 7 -9.58 -37.28 -32.19
N SER A 8 -8.29 -37.64 -32.37
CA SER A 8 -7.21 -36.68 -32.60
C SER A 8 -7.45 -35.84 -33.87
N ARG A 9 -6.92 -34.62 -33.88
CA ARG A 9 -6.90 -33.72 -35.05
C ARG A 9 -8.27 -33.21 -35.54
N THR A 10 -9.31 -33.28 -34.72
CA THR A 10 -10.66 -32.75 -35.06
C THR A 10 -10.92 -31.34 -34.53
N GLY A 11 -9.88 -30.55 -34.20
CA GLY A 11 -10.04 -29.17 -33.74
C GLY A 11 -10.46 -28.97 -32.28
N LYS A 12 -10.62 -30.02 -31.47
CA LYS A 12 -10.99 -29.92 -30.04
C LYS A 12 -10.06 -28.99 -29.23
N SER A 13 -8.77 -29.03 -29.53
CA SER A 13 -7.76 -28.18 -28.86
C SER A 13 -7.91 -26.68 -29.14
N ALA A 14 -8.73 -26.29 -30.14
CA ALA A 14 -8.98 -24.90 -30.47
C ALA A 14 -10.16 -24.27 -29.71
N ILE A 15 -11.00 -25.06 -29.05
CA ILE A 15 -12.22 -24.58 -28.35
C ILE A 15 -11.85 -23.59 -27.23
N ILE A 16 -10.94 -23.98 -26.33
CA ILE A 16 -10.50 -23.12 -25.21
C ILE A 16 -9.83 -21.83 -25.75
N PRO A 17 -8.87 -21.89 -26.71
CA PRO A 17 -8.34 -20.69 -27.34
C PRO A 17 -9.38 -19.76 -27.98
N ILE A 18 -10.40 -20.31 -28.64
CA ILE A 18 -11.50 -19.51 -29.23
C ILE A 18 -12.27 -18.78 -28.13
N ILE A 19 -12.65 -19.48 -27.06
CA ILE A 19 -13.39 -18.88 -25.95
C ILE A 19 -12.52 -17.83 -25.25
N ASP A 20 -11.28 -18.15 -24.93
CA ASP A 20 -10.34 -17.21 -24.30
C ASP A 20 -10.09 -15.97 -25.16
N TYR A 21 -10.04 -16.13 -26.49
CA TYR A 21 -9.87 -15.04 -27.43
C TYR A 21 -11.07 -14.09 -27.47
N CYS A 22 -12.30 -14.65 -27.51
CA CYS A 22 -13.54 -13.88 -27.45
C CYS A 22 -13.75 -13.22 -26.08
N LEU A 23 -13.23 -13.81 -25.00
CA LEU A 23 -13.15 -13.21 -23.67
C LEU A 23 -12.00 -12.20 -23.52
N GLY A 24 -11.49 -11.64 -24.62
CA GLY A 24 -10.56 -10.50 -24.59
C GLY A 24 -9.11 -10.84 -24.26
N ALA A 25 -8.60 -12.04 -24.57
CA ALA A 25 -7.17 -12.34 -24.44
C ALA A 25 -6.27 -11.35 -25.21
N ASP A 26 -5.09 -11.06 -24.68
CA ASP A 26 -4.19 -10.06 -25.31
C ASP A 26 -3.58 -10.55 -26.63
N LYS A 27 -3.44 -11.87 -26.79
CA LYS A 27 -2.94 -12.55 -27.99
C LYS A 27 -3.92 -13.62 -28.46
N CYS A 28 -4.04 -13.77 -29.78
CA CYS A 28 -4.73 -14.90 -30.38
C CYS A 28 -3.85 -16.15 -30.29
N THR A 29 -4.31 -17.15 -29.53
CA THR A 29 -3.63 -18.45 -29.37
C THR A 29 -4.30 -19.57 -30.17
N ILE A 30 -5.29 -19.21 -31.00
CA ILE A 30 -5.99 -20.16 -31.87
C ILE A 30 -4.98 -20.68 -32.91
N PRO A 31 -4.87 -22.01 -33.11
CA PRO A 31 -3.96 -22.59 -34.08
C PRO A 31 -4.12 -21.97 -35.48
N VAL A 32 -3.00 -21.51 -36.05
CA VAL A 32 -2.92 -21.09 -37.45
C VAL A 32 -3.06 -22.34 -38.30
N ASP A 33 -3.95 -22.31 -39.31
CA ASP A 33 -4.16 -23.29 -40.39
C ASP A 33 -5.67 -23.29 -40.71
N ILE A 34 -6.32 -24.44 -40.65
CA ILE A 34 -7.67 -24.70 -41.15
C ILE A 34 -8.70 -23.75 -40.52
N ILE A 35 -8.64 -23.57 -39.20
CA ILE A 35 -9.66 -22.81 -38.46
C ILE A 35 -9.51 -21.31 -38.75
N ARG A 36 -8.31 -20.75 -38.61
CA ARG A 36 -8.06 -19.32 -38.86
C ARG A 36 -8.23 -18.94 -40.32
N ASN A 37 -7.91 -19.83 -41.26
CA ASN A 37 -8.07 -19.56 -42.69
C ASN A 37 -9.54 -19.67 -43.16
N ALA A 38 -10.41 -20.33 -42.39
CA ALA A 38 -11.81 -20.56 -42.75
C ALA A 38 -12.79 -19.58 -42.08
N CYS A 39 -12.33 -18.76 -41.12
CA CYS A 39 -13.20 -17.91 -40.31
C CYS A 39 -12.73 -16.45 -40.32
N GLU A 40 -13.65 -15.52 -40.58
CA GLU A 40 -13.38 -14.08 -40.43
C GLU A 40 -13.60 -13.59 -38.99
N TRP A 41 -14.54 -14.23 -38.28
CA TRP A 41 -14.89 -13.90 -36.89
C TRP A 41 -14.98 -15.18 -36.07
N PHE A 42 -14.57 -15.08 -34.80
CA PHE A 42 -14.84 -16.09 -33.79
C PHE A 42 -15.90 -15.57 -32.84
N GLY A 43 -16.85 -16.41 -32.44
CA GLY A 43 -17.96 -16.02 -31.58
C GLY A 43 -18.24 -17.02 -30.47
N VAL A 44 -18.67 -16.52 -29.32
CA VAL A 44 -19.19 -17.32 -28.20
C VAL A 44 -20.49 -16.70 -27.72
N LEU A 45 -21.52 -17.53 -27.65
CA LEU A 45 -22.81 -17.19 -27.05
C LEU A 45 -22.84 -17.74 -25.63
N PHE A 46 -23.01 -16.85 -24.66
CA PHE A 46 -23.20 -17.18 -23.25
C PHE A 46 -24.69 -17.10 -22.93
N ASP A 47 -25.21 -18.15 -22.32
CA ASP A 47 -26.59 -18.23 -21.81
C ASP A 47 -26.53 -18.01 -20.29
N LEU A 48 -27.13 -16.92 -19.82
CA LEU A 48 -27.27 -16.56 -18.41
C LEU A 48 -28.74 -16.70 -18.01
N ASP A 49 -29.03 -16.74 -16.71
CA ASP A 49 -30.37 -17.04 -16.18
C ASP A 49 -31.49 -16.14 -16.77
N ASN A 50 -31.17 -14.89 -17.10
CA ASN A 50 -32.16 -13.89 -17.57
C ASN A 50 -31.86 -13.32 -18.97
N GLU A 51 -30.76 -13.72 -19.61
CA GLU A 51 -30.30 -13.10 -20.85
C GLU A 51 -29.22 -13.91 -21.55
N GLN A 52 -28.97 -13.56 -22.81
CA GLN A 52 -27.89 -14.08 -23.62
C GLN A 52 -26.90 -12.98 -23.97
N ILE A 53 -25.62 -13.34 -24.00
CA ILE A 53 -24.53 -12.45 -24.40
C ILE A 53 -23.77 -13.10 -25.54
N LEU A 54 -23.74 -12.44 -26.70
CA LEU A 54 -22.91 -12.83 -27.83
C LEU A 54 -21.66 -11.96 -27.85
N LEU A 55 -20.50 -12.60 -27.73
CA LEU A 55 -19.19 -11.99 -27.92
C LEU A 55 -18.56 -12.54 -29.18
N CYS A 56 -18.25 -11.68 -30.14
CA CYS A 56 -17.43 -12.05 -31.28
C CYS A 56 -16.17 -11.18 -31.36
N ARG A 57 -15.09 -11.77 -31.87
CA ARG A 57 -13.83 -11.09 -32.12
C ARG A 57 -13.28 -11.47 -33.49
N LYS A 58 -12.83 -10.46 -34.22
CA LYS A 58 -12.35 -10.63 -35.58
C LYS A 58 -11.05 -11.42 -35.63
N GLU A 59 -10.85 -12.19 -36.68
CA GLU A 59 -9.60 -12.88 -36.97
C GLU A 59 -8.48 -11.83 -37.22
N PRO A 60 -7.31 -11.93 -36.54
CA PRO A 60 -6.33 -10.85 -36.54
C PRO A 60 -5.37 -10.84 -37.75
N GLY A 61 -5.52 -11.78 -38.69
CA GLY A 61 -4.64 -11.97 -39.84
C GLY A 61 -3.18 -12.21 -39.41
N SER A 62 -2.26 -11.43 -39.97
CA SER A 62 -0.84 -11.50 -39.60
C SER A 62 -0.50 -10.88 -38.24
N ARG A 63 -1.45 -10.21 -37.58
CA ARG A 63 -1.23 -9.57 -36.28
C ARG A 63 -1.39 -10.56 -35.14
N SER A 64 -0.81 -10.23 -33.98
CA SER A 64 -0.94 -11.02 -32.75
C SER A 64 -2.35 -10.95 -32.15
N SER A 65 -3.08 -9.86 -32.36
CA SER A 65 -4.47 -9.67 -31.95
C SER A 65 -5.11 -8.47 -32.66
N THR A 66 -6.43 -8.32 -32.50
CA THR A 66 -7.20 -7.15 -32.95
C THR A 66 -8.06 -6.63 -31.80
N ASN A 67 -8.42 -5.35 -31.88
CA ASN A 67 -9.37 -4.72 -30.97
C ASN A 67 -10.80 -4.75 -31.49
N GLU A 68 -11.02 -5.18 -32.73
CA GLU A 68 -12.35 -5.27 -33.34
C GLU A 68 -13.16 -6.41 -32.71
N MET A 69 -14.24 -6.03 -32.03
CA MET A 69 -15.15 -6.93 -31.36
C MET A 69 -16.60 -6.56 -31.66
N TYR A 70 -17.46 -7.56 -31.58
CA TYR A 70 -18.91 -7.41 -31.62
C TYR A 70 -19.49 -7.92 -30.30
N PHE A 71 -20.39 -7.12 -29.73
CA PHE A 71 -21.10 -7.42 -28.50
C PHE A 71 -22.60 -7.24 -28.73
N SER A 72 -23.39 -8.24 -28.32
CA SER A 72 -24.85 -8.15 -28.28
C SER A 72 -25.37 -8.80 -27.01
N ARG A 73 -26.39 -8.19 -26.41
CA ARG A 73 -27.01 -8.62 -25.15
C ARG A 73 -28.51 -8.42 -25.24
N ASP A 74 -29.27 -9.51 -25.09
CA ASP A 74 -30.74 -9.52 -25.16
C ASP A 74 -31.27 -10.77 -24.43
N MET A 75 -32.58 -10.89 -24.17
CA MET A 75 -33.18 -12.11 -23.61
C MET A 75 -32.89 -13.33 -24.48
N ILE A 76 -32.97 -13.16 -25.81
CA ILE A 76 -32.62 -14.18 -26.81
C ILE A 76 -31.82 -13.48 -27.91
N VAL A 77 -30.54 -13.80 -28.03
CA VAL A 77 -29.67 -13.18 -29.02
C VAL A 77 -29.69 -13.97 -30.32
N LYS A 78 -30.07 -13.31 -31.42
CA LYS A 78 -29.90 -13.86 -32.77
C LYS A 78 -28.49 -13.55 -33.27
N VAL A 79 -27.76 -14.58 -33.70
CA VAL A 79 -26.45 -14.42 -34.33
C VAL A 79 -26.66 -13.77 -35.71
N PRO A 80 -26.08 -12.58 -35.98
CA PRO A 80 -26.25 -11.91 -37.27
C PRO A 80 -25.48 -12.64 -38.37
N GLU A 81 -25.99 -12.61 -39.60
CA GLU A 81 -25.32 -13.20 -40.77
C GLU A 81 -24.01 -12.47 -41.11
N ASN A 82 -23.99 -11.14 -40.96
CA ASN A 82 -22.82 -10.30 -41.16
C ASN A 82 -22.47 -9.60 -39.84
N ILE A 83 -21.21 -9.74 -39.40
CA ILE A 83 -20.71 -9.14 -38.16
C ILE A 83 -19.84 -7.94 -38.51
N GLU A 84 -20.21 -6.77 -37.96
CA GLU A 84 -19.40 -5.56 -37.98
C GLU A 84 -18.97 -5.20 -36.55
N SER A 85 -17.77 -4.64 -36.38
CA SER A 85 -17.29 -4.25 -35.06
C SER A 85 -18.15 -3.13 -34.46
N ASN A 86 -18.73 -3.36 -33.28
CA ASN A 86 -19.49 -2.33 -32.55
C ASN A 86 -18.85 -1.94 -31.21
N VAL A 87 -17.83 -2.67 -30.78
CA VAL A 87 -17.15 -2.45 -29.49
C VAL A 87 -15.66 -2.80 -29.61
N THR A 88 -14.85 -2.30 -28.68
CA THR A 88 -13.42 -2.63 -28.60
C THR A 88 -13.11 -3.63 -27.48
N THR A 89 -12.01 -4.37 -27.61
CA THR A 89 -11.55 -5.31 -26.55
C THR A 89 -11.46 -4.69 -25.15
N PRO A 90 -10.91 -3.47 -24.94
CA PRO A 90 -10.89 -2.85 -23.61
C PRO A 90 -12.30 -2.55 -23.07
N GLN A 91 -13.23 -2.13 -23.93
CA GLN A 91 -14.62 -1.88 -23.53
C GLN A 91 -15.31 -3.18 -23.12
N VAL A 92 -15.14 -4.27 -23.87
CA VAL A 92 -15.67 -5.60 -23.48
C VAL A 92 -15.09 -6.04 -22.14
N LYS A 93 -13.78 -5.83 -21.91
CA LYS A 93 -13.16 -6.14 -20.62
C LYS A 93 -13.83 -5.37 -19.46
N ASN A 94 -14.16 -4.10 -19.67
CA ASN A 94 -14.86 -3.30 -18.65
C ASN A 94 -16.29 -3.78 -18.41
N ILE A 95 -17.04 -4.06 -19.49
CA ILE A 95 -18.41 -4.59 -19.42
C ILE A 95 -18.45 -5.92 -18.64
N LEU A 96 -17.53 -6.84 -18.94
CA LEU A 96 -17.47 -8.12 -18.26
C LEU A 96 -17.04 -7.97 -16.79
N ASN A 97 -16.08 -7.09 -16.48
CA ASN A 97 -15.75 -6.79 -15.08
C ASN A 97 -16.95 -6.27 -14.28
N GLU A 98 -17.77 -5.42 -14.88
CA GLU A 98 -19.00 -4.92 -14.27
C GLU A 98 -20.04 -6.03 -14.10
N LEU A 99 -20.26 -6.84 -15.14
CA LEU A 99 -21.19 -7.97 -15.12
C LEU A 99 -20.87 -8.96 -14.01
N PHE A 100 -19.58 -9.27 -13.82
CA PHE A 100 -19.11 -10.16 -12.75
C PHE A 100 -18.92 -9.46 -11.39
N SER A 101 -19.31 -8.19 -11.26
CA SER A 101 -19.18 -7.41 -10.02
C SER A 101 -17.75 -7.39 -9.46
N MET A 102 -16.76 -7.33 -10.36
CA MET A 102 -15.36 -7.32 -10.01
C MET A 102 -15.00 -6.04 -9.26
N SER A 103 -14.32 -6.19 -8.12
CA SER A 103 -13.87 -5.07 -7.30
C SER A 103 -13.06 -4.06 -8.13
N PHE A 104 -13.31 -2.77 -7.90
CA PHE A 104 -12.48 -1.67 -8.43
C PHE A 104 -11.25 -1.40 -7.58
N LEU A 105 -11.19 -2.00 -6.39
CA LEU A 105 -10.10 -1.85 -5.43
C LEU A 105 -8.99 -2.86 -5.69
N ASP A 106 -7.76 -2.39 -5.52
CA ASP A 106 -6.58 -3.26 -5.55
C ASP A 106 -6.64 -4.28 -4.41
N LEU A 107 -6.13 -5.49 -4.69
CA LEU A 107 -6.13 -6.59 -3.71
C LEU A 107 -5.17 -6.31 -2.55
N ASP A 108 -4.10 -5.58 -2.83
CA ASP A 108 -3.09 -5.18 -1.87
C ASP A 108 -2.39 -3.88 -2.32
N PRO A 109 -2.62 -2.75 -1.65
CA PRO A 109 -2.01 -1.47 -2.03
C PRO A 109 -0.50 -1.41 -1.79
N THR A 110 0.10 -2.41 -1.12
CA THR A 110 1.53 -2.40 -0.75
C THR A 110 2.44 -3.12 -1.74
N THR A 111 1.91 -4.03 -2.58
CA THR A 111 2.68 -4.86 -3.50
C THR A 111 2.65 -4.33 -4.93
N SER A 112 3.48 -3.32 -5.22
CA SER A 112 3.37 -2.39 -6.36
C SER A 112 3.17 -2.94 -7.78
N ASN A 113 3.36 -4.23 -8.08
CA ASN A 113 3.36 -4.74 -9.46
C ASN A 113 2.37 -5.89 -9.74
N PHE A 114 1.85 -6.60 -8.74
CA PHE A 114 1.06 -7.83 -8.95
C PHE A 114 -0.27 -7.88 -8.19
N SER A 115 -0.58 -6.85 -7.41
CA SER A 115 -1.83 -6.69 -6.65
C SER A 115 -2.84 -5.77 -7.32
N ALA A 116 -2.64 -5.53 -8.62
CA ALA A 116 -3.54 -4.76 -9.44
C ALA A 116 -4.99 -5.25 -9.27
N ARG A 117 -5.92 -4.31 -9.44
CA ARG A 117 -7.36 -4.53 -9.47
C ARG A 117 -7.73 -5.91 -10.05
N PRO A 118 -8.51 -6.72 -9.31
CA PRO A 118 -8.93 -8.03 -9.77
C PRO A 118 -9.78 -7.90 -11.03
N SER A 119 -9.54 -8.77 -12.01
CA SER A 119 -10.25 -8.80 -13.28
C SER A 119 -10.86 -10.17 -13.52
N TYR A 120 -12.00 -10.24 -14.22
CA TYR A 120 -12.60 -11.54 -14.61
C TYR A 120 -11.60 -12.41 -15.38
N ARG A 121 -10.62 -11.78 -16.06
CA ARG A 121 -9.54 -12.47 -16.78
C ARG A 121 -8.65 -13.32 -15.88
N ASP A 122 -8.47 -12.91 -14.62
CA ASP A 122 -7.67 -13.66 -13.64
C ASP A 122 -8.36 -14.99 -13.29
N PHE A 123 -9.68 -15.08 -13.47
CA PHE A 123 -10.45 -16.29 -13.21
C PHE A 123 -10.35 -17.33 -14.33
N MET A 124 -9.82 -16.99 -15.51
CA MET A 124 -9.64 -17.94 -16.62
C MET A 124 -8.77 -19.14 -16.22
N ALA A 125 -7.85 -18.93 -15.27
CA ALA A 125 -6.99 -19.97 -14.72
C ALA A 125 -7.76 -21.08 -13.99
N PHE A 126 -8.95 -20.76 -13.45
CA PHE A 126 -9.81 -21.69 -12.70
C PHE A 126 -10.88 -22.36 -13.58
N ILE A 127 -11.23 -21.74 -14.72
CA ILE A 127 -12.34 -22.20 -15.58
C ILE A 127 -11.88 -23.25 -16.58
N PHE A 128 -10.63 -23.18 -17.06
CA PHE A 128 -10.12 -24.04 -18.13
C PHE A 128 -9.07 -25.05 -17.64
N GLN A 129 -9.19 -26.29 -18.12
CA GLN A 129 -8.19 -27.34 -17.96
C GLN A 129 -7.87 -27.96 -19.32
N PRO A 130 -6.98 -27.35 -20.13
CA PRO A 130 -6.58 -27.92 -21.40
C PRO A 130 -5.73 -29.19 -21.20
N GLN A 131 -5.60 -29.99 -22.27
CA GLN A 131 -4.90 -31.27 -22.25
C GLN A 131 -3.47 -31.18 -21.68
N ASN A 132 -2.74 -30.11 -22.01
CA ASN A 132 -1.37 -29.89 -21.52
C ASN A 132 -1.28 -29.57 -20.02
N ILE A 133 -2.38 -29.21 -19.37
CA ILE A 133 -2.45 -29.04 -17.91
C ILE A 133 -2.87 -30.35 -17.26
N VAL A 134 -3.87 -31.05 -17.82
CA VAL A 134 -4.31 -32.36 -17.31
C VAL A 134 -3.19 -33.41 -17.37
N ALA A 135 -2.33 -33.34 -18.38
CA ALA A 135 -1.21 -34.26 -18.55
C ALA A 135 0.08 -33.83 -17.80
N ASN A 136 0.09 -32.68 -17.13
CA ASN A 136 1.28 -32.13 -16.48
C ASN A 136 1.23 -32.35 -14.96
N ALA A 137 2.29 -32.95 -14.41
CA ALA A 137 2.39 -33.22 -12.98
C ALA A 137 2.77 -31.99 -12.14
N ASP A 138 3.35 -30.96 -12.76
CA ASP A 138 3.96 -29.81 -12.06
C ASP A 138 3.09 -28.54 -12.07
N VAL A 139 2.06 -28.48 -12.92
CA VAL A 139 1.24 -27.28 -13.12
C VAL A 139 -0.25 -27.61 -13.04
N LEU A 140 -0.94 -27.03 -12.07
CA LEU A 140 -2.37 -27.27 -11.83
C LEU A 140 -3.30 -26.27 -12.55
N PHE A 141 -2.89 -25.01 -12.68
CA PHE A 141 -3.74 -23.93 -13.18
C PHE A 141 -3.34 -23.47 -14.58
N TYR A 142 -4.33 -23.14 -15.40
CA TYR A 142 -4.12 -22.65 -16.74
C TYR A 142 -3.35 -21.31 -16.74
N LYS A 143 -2.35 -21.18 -17.63
CA LYS A 143 -1.43 -20.01 -17.75
C LYS A 143 -0.58 -19.69 -16.51
N ALA A 144 -0.41 -20.62 -15.57
CA ALA A 144 0.45 -20.44 -14.39
C ALA A 144 1.94 -20.76 -14.63
N ASP A 145 2.33 -20.96 -15.89
CA ASP A 145 3.69 -21.25 -16.33
C ASP A 145 4.63 -20.04 -16.19
N THR A 146 4.11 -18.82 -16.36
CA THR A 146 4.90 -17.59 -16.19
C THR A 146 4.90 -17.09 -14.73
N SER A 147 6.00 -16.48 -14.30
CA SER A 147 6.14 -15.91 -12.94
C SER A 147 5.07 -14.85 -12.65
N GLU A 148 4.80 -13.97 -13.61
CA GLU A 148 3.79 -12.91 -13.49
C GLU A 148 2.38 -13.48 -13.25
N HIS A 149 1.94 -14.42 -14.09
CA HIS A 149 0.61 -15.00 -13.93
C HIS A 149 0.52 -15.82 -12.64
N ARG A 150 1.60 -16.47 -12.21
CA ARG A 150 1.64 -17.19 -10.94
C ARG A 150 1.47 -16.26 -9.74
N GLN A 151 2.16 -15.11 -9.74
CA GLN A 151 2.02 -14.12 -8.67
C GLN A 151 0.62 -13.50 -8.64
N LYS A 152 0.07 -13.15 -9.82
CA LYS A 152 -1.33 -12.72 -9.94
C LYS A 152 -2.30 -13.78 -9.43
N LEU A 153 -2.07 -15.05 -9.75
CA LEU A 153 -2.90 -16.16 -9.31
C LEU A 153 -2.86 -16.31 -7.78
N ILE A 154 -1.68 -16.24 -7.16
CA ILE A 154 -1.53 -16.28 -5.70
C ILE A 154 -2.33 -15.14 -5.04
N ASN A 155 -2.29 -13.94 -5.62
CA ASN A 155 -2.96 -12.77 -5.07
C ASN A 155 -4.49 -12.82 -5.25
N ILE A 156 -4.98 -13.31 -6.39
CA ILE A 156 -6.42 -13.42 -6.65
C ILE A 156 -7.05 -14.64 -5.94
N PHE A 157 -6.27 -15.66 -5.60
CA PHE A 157 -6.80 -16.92 -5.05
C PHE A 157 -7.70 -16.73 -3.80
N PRO A 158 -7.32 -15.91 -2.80
CA PRO A 158 -8.20 -15.63 -1.66
C PRO A 158 -9.49 -14.92 -2.06
N TYR A 159 -9.44 -14.04 -3.06
CA TYR A 159 -10.62 -13.36 -3.60
C TYR A 159 -11.53 -14.33 -4.35
N ALA A 160 -10.95 -15.22 -5.16
CA ALA A 160 -11.67 -16.26 -5.89
C ALA A 160 -12.35 -17.28 -4.96
N LEU A 161 -11.74 -17.60 -3.82
CA LEU A 161 -12.34 -18.43 -2.77
C LEU A 161 -13.41 -17.71 -1.93
N GLY A 162 -13.58 -16.40 -2.10
CA GLY A 162 -14.46 -15.58 -1.26
C GLY A 162 -13.92 -15.32 0.15
N ALA A 163 -12.67 -15.71 0.45
CA ALA A 163 -12.00 -15.41 1.71
C ALA A 163 -11.69 -13.90 1.85
N VAL A 164 -11.50 -13.22 0.72
CA VAL A 164 -11.40 -11.76 0.64
C VAL A 164 -12.54 -11.24 -0.23
N THR A 165 -13.45 -10.49 0.38
CA THR A 165 -14.60 -9.91 -0.33
C THR A 165 -14.36 -8.44 -0.69
N PRO A 166 -15.12 -7.86 -1.63
CA PRO A 166 -15.06 -6.42 -1.91
C PRO A 166 -15.24 -5.55 -0.65
N HIS A 167 -16.09 -5.98 0.30
CA HIS A 167 -16.27 -5.29 1.58
C HIS A 167 -15.00 -5.31 2.44
N VAL A 168 -14.28 -6.44 2.48
CA VAL A 168 -13.00 -6.55 3.20
C VAL A 168 -11.95 -5.63 2.57
N LEU A 169 -11.88 -5.56 1.23
CA LEU A 169 -10.98 -4.66 0.52
C LEU A 169 -11.29 -3.19 0.84
N ALA A 170 -12.57 -2.80 0.80
CA ALA A 170 -13.01 -1.45 1.13
C ALA A 170 -12.66 -1.08 2.59
N ALA A 171 -12.90 -1.99 3.53
CA ALA A 171 -12.55 -1.78 4.93
C ALA A 171 -11.04 -1.61 5.14
N ARG A 172 -10.21 -2.39 4.44
CA ARG A 172 -8.74 -2.23 4.49
C ARG A 172 -8.28 -0.86 3.98
N GLN A 173 -8.83 -0.42 2.85
CA GLN A 173 -8.49 0.88 2.29
C GLN A 173 -8.92 2.02 3.24
N GLU A 174 -10.09 1.91 3.85
CA GLU A 174 -10.58 2.90 4.82
C GLU A 174 -9.68 2.95 6.07
N ILE A 175 -9.22 1.80 6.58
CA ILE A 175 -8.24 1.75 7.66
C ILE A 175 -6.96 2.50 7.27
N GLU A 176 -6.46 2.31 6.04
CA GLU A 176 -5.25 2.98 5.58
C GLU A 176 -5.45 4.50 5.48
N ARG A 177 -6.60 4.94 4.94
CA ARG A 177 -6.98 6.35 4.85
C ARG A 177 -7.01 7.00 6.24
N LEU A 178 -7.72 6.37 7.18
CA LEU A 178 -7.84 6.86 8.56
C LEU A 178 -6.51 6.88 9.30
N ARG A 179 -5.63 5.89 9.06
CA ARG A 179 -4.26 5.90 9.61
C ARG A 179 -3.45 7.09 9.11
N LYS A 180 -3.44 7.34 7.80
CA LYS A 180 -2.75 8.50 7.20
C LYS A 180 -3.29 9.82 7.76
N GLU A 181 -4.61 9.92 7.92
CA GLU A 181 -5.26 11.10 8.49
C GLU A 181 -4.87 11.32 9.96
N LYS A 182 -4.90 10.25 10.77
CA LYS A 182 -4.43 10.28 12.16
C LYS A 182 -2.97 10.72 12.26
N ASP A 183 -2.09 10.15 11.43
CA ASP A 183 -0.67 10.48 11.46
C ASP A 183 -0.42 11.95 11.10
N LYS A 184 -1.18 12.49 10.14
CA LYS A 184 -1.15 13.91 9.80
C LYS A 184 -1.56 14.79 10.98
N LEU A 185 -2.75 14.53 11.56
CA LEU A 185 -3.26 15.30 12.70
C LEU A 185 -2.33 15.23 13.92
N THR A 186 -1.70 14.08 14.14
CA THR A 186 -0.73 13.89 15.23
C THR A 186 0.52 14.74 15.00
N ARG A 187 1.03 14.81 13.77
CA ARG A 187 2.15 15.70 13.42
C ARG A 187 1.78 17.18 13.60
N ASP A 188 0.61 17.57 13.14
CA ASP A 188 0.13 18.96 13.27
C ASP A 188 -0.01 19.37 14.74
N LEU A 189 -0.56 18.48 15.58
CA LEU A 189 -0.64 18.69 17.03
C LEU A 189 0.74 18.82 17.69
N ASN A 190 1.70 17.98 17.32
CA ASN A 190 3.05 18.06 17.85
C ASN A 190 3.73 19.37 17.44
N ASN A 191 3.59 19.79 16.18
CA ASN A 191 4.13 21.07 15.71
C ASN A 191 3.55 22.26 16.51
N ILE A 192 2.23 22.27 16.78
CA ILE A 192 1.59 23.32 17.59
C ILE A 192 2.13 23.31 19.01
N LYS A 193 2.32 22.13 19.61
CA LYS A 193 2.90 22.00 20.95
C LYS A 193 4.34 22.51 21.01
N ASP A 194 5.16 22.16 20.02
CA ASP A 194 6.55 22.59 19.95
C ASP A 194 6.66 24.12 19.80
N VAL A 195 5.81 24.72 18.95
CA VAL A 195 5.73 26.19 18.83
C VAL A 195 5.28 26.83 20.14
N ALA A 196 4.28 26.25 20.82
CA ALA A 196 3.79 26.78 22.09
C ALA A 196 4.86 26.71 23.19
N GLU A 197 5.62 25.61 23.27
CA GLU A 197 6.74 25.48 24.23
C GLU A 197 7.88 26.44 23.91
N ASN A 198 8.25 26.61 22.64
CA ASN A 198 9.23 27.62 22.23
C ASN A 198 8.77 29.02 22.65
N TRP A 199 7.49 29.34 22.48
CA TRP A 199 6.95 30.64 22.87
C TRP A 199 6.99 30.88 24.39
N LYS A 200 6.74 29.84 25.19
CA LYS A 200 6.93 29.92 26.66
C LYS A 200 8.39 30.20 27.03
N GLN A 201 9.34 29.56 26.36
CA GLN A 201 10.77 29.80 26.58
C GLN A 201 11.18 31.22 26.20
N GLU A 202 10.67 31.74 25.06
CA GLU A 202 10.91 33.12 24.65
C GLU A 202 10.37 34.13 25.66
N VAL A 203 9.14 33.93 26.15
CA VAL A 203 8.53 34.77 27.19
C VAL A 203 9.38 34.79 28.45
N HIS A 204 9.85 33.62 28.89
CA HIS A 204 10.76 33.53 30.03
C HIS A 204 12.06 34.31 29.79
N SER A 205 12.65 34.18 28.59
CA SER A 205 13.86 34.90 28.22
C SER A 205 13.68 36.43 28.22
N TRP A 206 12.52 36.93 27.76
CA TRP A 206 12.21 38.36 27.76
C TRP A 206 11.98 38.90 29.16
N ILE A 207 11.31 38.15 30.05
CA ILE A 207 11.13 38.55 31.45
C ILE A 207 12.48 38.61 32.16
N ALA A 208 13.34 37.60 31.98
CA ALA A 208 14.70 37.59 32.53
C ALA A 208 15.51 38.79 32.03
N ARG A 209 15.44 39.10 30.73
CA ARG A 209 16.13 40.26 30.15
C ARG A 209 15.59 41.59 30.67
N ALA A 210 14.28 41.72 30.84
CA ALA A 210 13.67 42.90 31.45
C ALA A 210 14.11 43.10 32.90
N ARG A 211 14.32 42.02 33.65
CA ARG A 211 14.88 42.06 35.00
C ARG A 211 16.34 42.51 35.01
N GLU A 212 17.18 41.99 34.11
CA GLU A 212 18.57 42.45 33.94
C GLU A 212 18.64 43.96 33.67
N LEU A 213 17.70 44.48 32.87
CA LEU A 213 17.60 45.91 32.55
C LEU A 213 16.93 46.74 33.66
N GLY A 214 16.48 46.12 34.76
CA GLY A 214 15.86 46.82 35.89
C GLY A 214 14.44 47.33 35.63
N LEU A 215 13.77 46.81 34.60
CA LEU A 215 12.38 47.19 34.24
C LEU A 215 11.35 46.44 35.10
N THR A 216 11.73 45.33 35.71
CA THR A 216 10.88 44.53 36.60
C THR A 216 11.67 43.90 37.73
N THR A 217 11.01 43.71 38.87
CA THR A 217 11.49 42.90 40.01
C THR A 217 10.79 41.56 40.10
N TYR A 218 9.88 41.27 39.16
CA TYR A 218 9.16 40.01 39.10
C TYR A 218 10.13 38.85 38.86
N THR A 219 10.08 37.87 39.76
CA THR A 219 10.83 36.61 39.67
C THR A 219 9.88 35.49 39.37
N TRP A 220 10.21 34.68 38.37
CA TRP A 220 9.43 33.50 38.06
C TRP A 220 9.68 32.43 39.14
N ASN A 221 8.61 32.01 39.82
CA ASN A 221 8.70 31.01 40.90
C ASN A 221 8.34 29.58 40.44
N GLY A 222 8.24 29.32 39.13
CA GLY A 222 7.91 27.98 38.62
C GLY A 222 6.41 27.63 38.62
N GLU A 223 5.61 28.25 39.48
CA GLU A 223 4.16 27.98 39.62
C GLU A 223 3.25 28.92 38.82
N ASP A 224 3.78 30.02 38.29
CA ASP A 224 2.98 31.02 37.60
C ASP A 224 2.46 30.54 36.25
N SER A 225 1.17 30.76 36.01
CA SER A 225 0.52 30.39 34.76
C SER A 225 1.09 31.20 33.58
N PHE A 226 1.03 30.62 32.38
CA PHE A 226 1.51 31.31 31.19
C PHE A 226 0.77 32.64 30.93
N GLU A 227 -0.52 32.73 31.25
CA GLU A 227 -1.29 33.98 31.13
C GLU A 227 -0.77 35.07 32.09
N GLN A 228 -0.34 34.68 33.30
CA GLN A 228 0.25 35.60 34.26
C GLN A 228 1.60 36.14 33.76
N GLN A 229 2.41 35.29 33.11
CA GLN A 229 3.69 35.71 32.51
C GLN A 229 3.47 36.72 31.36
N ILE A 230 2.48 36.47 30.50
CA ILE A 230 2.09 37.41 29.44
C ILE A 230 1.56 38.73 30.02
N TYR A 231 0.81 38.69 31.12
CA TYR A 231 0.35 39.89 31.81
C TYR A 231 1.54 40.72 32.35
N GLN A 232 2.55 40.07 32.93
CA GLN A 232 3.77 40.75 33.37
C GLN A 232 4.54 41.39 32.20
N LEU A 233 4.67 40.68 31.07
CA LEU A 233 5.27 41.26 29.86
C LEU A 233 4.50 42.47 29.35
N ARG A 234 3.16 42.45 29.41
CA ARG A 234 2.33 43.61 29.04
C ARG A 234 2.59 44.80 29.96
N LEU A 235 2.72 44.58 31.26
CA LEU A 235 3.07 45.64 32.22
C LEU A 235 4.47 46.21 31.94
N ILE A 236 5.45 45.36 31.63
CA ILE A 236 6.80 45.78 31.26
C ILE A 236 6.78 46.64 29.99
N ALA A 237 6.00 46.24 28.97
CA ALA A 237 5.89 46.97 27.71
C ALA A 237 5.23 48.36 27.85
N GLN A 238 4.53 48.62 28.95
CA GLN A 238 3.90 49.91 29.23
C GLN A 238 4.80 50.88 30.02
N LYS A 239 5.95 50.41 30.53
CA LYS A 239 6.91 51.26 31.26
C LYS A 239 7.78 52.07 30.29
N GLY A 240 8.06 53.32 30.65
CA GLY A 240 8.99 54.19 29.93
C GLY A 240 10.45 54.00 30.37
N GLU A 241 11.41 54.47 29.57
CA GLU A 241 12.85 54.34 29.84
C GLU A 241 13.28 54.97 31.19
N GLU A 242 12.57 56.01 31.64
CA GLU A 242 12.83 56.72 32.90
C GLU A 242 12.46 55.92 34.17
N GLU A 243 11.67 54.85 34.05
CA GLU A 243 11.28 53.99 35.17
C GLU A 243 12.25 52.81 35.39
N SER A 244 13.34 52.74 34.60
CA SER A 244 14.38 51.72 34.77
C SER A 244 15.31 52.07 35.93
N ILE A 245 15.31 51.23 36.97
CA ILE A 245 16.23 51.39 38.11
C ILE A 245 17.12 50.15 38.16
N ILE A 246 18.32 50.27 37.61
CA ILE A 246 19.36 49.24 37.74
C ILE A 246 19.93 49.34 39.16
N SER A 247 19.38 48.56 40.08
CA SER A 247 19.91 48.44 41.44
C SER A 247 21.10 47.48 41.49
N ALA A 248 22.10 47.77 42.33
CA ALA A 248 23.24 46.87 42.58
C ALA A 248 22.82 45.48 43.09
N ASN A 249 21.64 45.37 43.70
CA ASN A 249 21.05 44.08 44.07
C ASN A 249 20.65 43.24 42.86
N ASN A 250 20.12 43.84 41.79
CA ASN A 250 19.73 43.09 40.59
C ASN A 250 20.96 42.45 39.92
N VAL A 251 22.10 43.13 39.90
CA VAL A 251 23.35 42.62 39.33
C VAL A 251 23.91 41.45 40.17
N LYS A 252 23.80 41.54 41.51
CA LYS A 252 24.18 40.45 42.41
C LYS A 252 23.27 39.24 42.26
N ASP A 253 21.95 39.45 42.29
CA ASP A 253 20.96 38.39 42.16
C ASP A 253 21.11 37.66 40.83
N VAL A 254 21.28 38.38 39.71
CA VAL A 254 21.50 37.78 38.38
C VAL A 254 22.81 36.99 38.33
N SER A 255 23.88 37.48 38.97
CA SER A 255 25.16 36.75 39.02
C SER A 255 25.06 35.47 39.85
N GLU A 256 24.36 35.50 40.99
CA GLU A 256 24.14 34.33 41.84
C GLU A 256 23.23 33.30 41.13
N GLU A 257 22.16 33.77 40.49
CA GLU A 257 21.26 32.95 39.67
C GLU A 257 21.98 32.30 38.48
N LEU A 258 22.84 33.04 37.76
CA LEU A 258 23.70 32.50 36.69
C LEU A 258 24.63 31.39 37.19
N THR A 259 25.20 31.54 38.39
CA THR A 259 26.07 30.50 38.94
C THR A 259 25.31 29.24 39.32
N MET A 260 24.08 29.39 39.84
CA MET A 260 23.19 28.26 40.14
C MET A 260 22.75 27.54 38.85
N LEU A 261 22.30 28.28 37.84
CA LEU A 261 21.88 27.71 36.56
C LEU A 261 23.01 26.99 35.83
N ARG A 262 24.25 27.51 35.85
CA ARG A 262 25.42 26.79 35.31
C ARG A 262 25.70 25.47 36.04
N LYS A 263 25.48 25.44 37.35
CA LYS A 263 25.67 24.23 38.15
C LYS A 263 24.62 23.19 37.80
N GLU A 264 23.35 23.60 37.66
CA GLU A 264 22.27 22.73 37.19
C GLU A 264 22.52 22.23 35.76
N GLU A 265 22.93 23.11 34.84
CA GLU A 265 23.29 22.75 33.47
C GLU A 265 24.38 21.66 33.44
N GLN A 266 25.42 21.82 34.26
CA GLN A 266 26.50 20.86 34.36
C GLN A 266 26.02 19.51 34.93
N GLU A 267 25.15 19.51 35.93
CA GLU A 267 24.52 18.29 36.45
C GLU A 267 23.65 17.59 35.40
N VAL A 268 22.80 18.33 34.70
CA VAL A 268 21.92 17.78 33.65
C VAL A 268 22.74 17.23 32.48
N SER A 269 23.77 17.95 32.05
CA SER A 269 24.69 17.51 30.99
C SER A 269 25.42 16.21 31.38
N SER A 270 25.85 16.10 32.64
CA SER A 270 26.46 14.85 33.15
C SER A 270 25.49 13.67 33.13
N LYS A 271 24.23 13.88 33.53
CA LYS A 271 23.17 12.85 33.51
C LYS A 271 22.81 12.44 32.08
N LEU A 272 22.76 13.40 31.16
CA LEU A 272 22.53 13.16 29.73
C LEU A 272 23.67 12.30 29.15
N PHE A 273 24.93 12.68 29.42
CA PHE A 273 26.09 11.94 28.94
C PHE A 273 26.12 10.50 29.47
N ALA A 274 25.81 10.30 30.75
CA ALA A 274 25.68 8.96 31.34
C ALA A 274 24.57 8.14 30.67
N SER A 275 23.42 8.76 30.36
CA SER A 275 22.30 8.10 29.70
C SER A 275 22.60 7.75 28.24
N GLN A 276 23.26 8.64 27.50
CA GLN A 276 23.70 8.39 26.12
C GLN A 276 24.74 7.27 26.07
N LYS A 277 25.69 7.26 27.00
CA LYS A 277 26.68 6.19 27.13
C LYS A 277 25.99 4.84 27.40
N ARG A 278 25.05 4.80 28.33
CA ARG A 278 24.27 3.58 28.62
C ARG A 278 23.47 3.11 27.41
N TYR A 279 22.87 4.02 26.65
CA TYR A 279 22.14 3.70 25.43
C TYR A 279 23.04 3.10 24.35
N SER A 280 24.23 3.69 24.14
CA SER A 280 25.19 3.16 23.16
C SER A 280 25.71 1.77 23.56
N GLU A 281 25.99 1.55 24.85
CA GLU A 281 26.35 0.24 25.40
C GLU A 281 25.23 -0.80 25.20
N MET A 282 23.97 -0.45 25.48
CA MET A 282 22.83 -1.35 25.24
C MET A 282 22.64 -1.67 23.75
N LYS A 283 22.87 -0.69 22.86
CA LYS A 283 22.78 -0.90 21.41
C LYS A 283 23.91 -1.83 20.92
N GLN A 284 25.13 -1.68 21.45
CA GLN A 284 26.23 -2.60 21.17
C GLN A 284 25.94 -4.01 21.68
N LEU A 285 25.39 -4.14 22.89
CA LEU A 285 24.96 -5.43 23.45
C LEU A 285 23.86 -6.09 22.61
N SER A 286 22.85 -5.33 22.17
CA SER A 286 21.79 -5.85 21.30
C SER A 286 22.35 -6.36 19.97
N ASN A 287 23.33 -5.65 19.40
CA ASN A 287 24.00 -6.07 18.17
C ASN A 287 24.84 -7.34 18.38
N SER A 288 25.56 -7.44 19.50
CA SER A 288 26.38 -8.63 19.81
C SER A 288 25.52 -9.86 20.10
N VAL A 289 24.38 -9.70 20.78
CA VAL A 289 23.39 -10.78 20.97
C VAL A 289 22.85 -11.25 19.63
N GLY A 290 22.50 -10.34 18.71
CA GLY A 290 22.06 -10.73 17.37
C GLY A 290 23.13 -11.47 16.56
N GLN A 291 24.41 -11.07 16.68
CA GLN A 291 25.53 -11.78 16.04
C GLN A 291 25.76 -13.16 16.66
N TYR A 292 25.64 -13.27 17.99
CA TYR A 292 25.76 -14.54 18.69
C TYR A 292 24.65 -15.52 18.28
N ASP A 293 23.41 -15.07 18.22
CA ASP A 293 22.26 -15.87 17.80
C ASP A 293 22.42 -16.36 16.35
N HIS A 294 22.88 -15.49 15.45
CA HIS A 294 23.24 -15.88 14.09
C HIS A 294 24.36 -16.93 14.05
N SER A 295 25.40 -16.79 14.89
CA SER A 295 26.46 -17.79 14.96
C SER A 295 25.98 -19.14 15.48
N LEU A 296 25.02 -19.14 16.42
CA LEU A 296 24.41 -20.32 17.01
C LEU A 296 23.52 -21.04 15.99
N GLN A 297 22.75 -20.29 15.20
CA GLN A 297 22.01 -20.83 14.05
C GLN A 297 22.93 -21.49 13.02
N ILE A 298 24.09 -20.89 12.71
CA ILE A 298 25.07 -21.53 11.81
C ILE A 298 25.58 -22.85 12.41
N GLN A 299 25.86 -22.90 13.71
CA GLN A 299 26.31 -24.12 14.38
C GLN A 299 25.21 -25.20 14.42
N LEU A 300 23.96 -24.83 14.71
CA LEU A 300 22.82 -25.74 14.66
C LEU A 300 22.60 -26.29 13.25
N ASN A 301 22.61 -25.42 12.23
CA ASN A 301 22.49 -25.86 10.83
C ASN A 301 23.63 -26.81 10.41
N ARG A 302 24.85 -26.61 10.93
CA ARG A 302 25.98 -27.53 10.70
C ARG A 302 25.79 -28.87 11.43
N LEU A 303 25.22 -28.86 12.62
CA LEU A 303 24.90 -30.05 13.40
C LEU A 303 23.77 -30.86 12.75
N ASP A 304 22.73 -30.20 12.27
CA ASP A 304 21.64 -30.84 11.51
C ASP A 304 22.13 -31.42 10.18
N ALA A 305 23.04 -30.74 9.48
CA ALA A 305 23.67 -31.27 8.27
C ALA A 305 24.64 -32.44 8.54
N ALA A 306 25.15 -32.57 9.77
CA ALA A 306 26.03 -33.66 10.20
C ALA A 306 25.29 -34.81 10.89
N SER A 307 23.99 -34.66 11.17
CA SER A 307 23.16 -35.71 11.75
C SER A 307 22.77 -36.71 10.65
N PRO A 308 23.14 -37.99 10.76
CA PRO A 308 22.75 -38.98 9.77
C PRO A 308 21.24 -39.19 9.83
N VAL A 309 20.58 -38.97 8.70
CA VAL A 309 19.19 -39.37 8.45
C VAL A 309 19.05 -40.84 8.83
N LYS A 310 18.23 -41.12 9.86
CA LYS A 310 17.78 -42.46 10.21
C LYS A 310 16.60 -42.86 9.34
#